data_AF-A0A9W4CSK0-F1
#
_entry.id   AF-A0A9W4CSK0-F1
#
_cell.length_a   1.000
_cell.length_b   1.000
_cell.length_c   1.000
_cell.angle_alpha   90.00
_cell.angle_beta   90.00
_cell.angle_gamma   90.00
#
_symmetry.space_group_name_H-M   'P 1'
#
loop_
_entity.id
_entity.type
_entity.pdbx_description
1 polymer ?
#
loop_
_entity_poly.entity_id
_entity_poly.type
_entity_poly.pdbx_seq_one_letter_code
_entity_poly.pdbx_strand_id
1 'polypeptide(L)'
;MGLFDQIITALNDPNQAGNSTQMSNILNTAQQLGNQLGISPQTSQMVMSMVGSSVRSSLQEKRTQLGNEATQNIVNEFGGTTPSTQAVQMLFSPTQQQQLIQTISQHTGVSSQTLQSLLPVVVPLVLNLLKTGTNQQQPQGGSNQVLNSFLDADGDGDVDVADAMRLAGQYFQS
;
A
#
# COMPACT_ATOMS: atom_id res chain seq x y z
N MET A 1 1.75 17.28 -2.97
CA MET A 1 1.86 16.95 -1.52
C MET A 1 2.18 15.48 -1.43
N GLY A 2 3.15 15.08 -0.60
CA GLY A 2 3.59 13.69 -0.57
C GLY A 2 2.61 12.78 0.17
N LEU A 3 2.68 11.47 -0.07
CA LEU A 3 1.90 10.47 0.68
C LEU A 3 2.09 10.62 2.19
N PHE A 4 3.31 10.98 2.61
CA PHE A 4 3.63 11.23 4.00
C PHE A 4 2.87 12.42 4.58
N ASP A 5 2.67 13.51 3.82
CA ASP A 5 1.88 14.66 4.28
C ASP A 5 0.41 14.30 4.45
N GLN A 6 -0.13 13.45 3.58
CA GLN A 6 -1.52 12.99 3.68
C GLN A 6 -1.73 12.03 4.83
N ILE A 7 -0.73 11.20 5.13
CA ILE A 7 -0.74 10.36 6.34
C ILE A 7 -0.73 11.24 7.58
N ILE A 8 0.09 12.30 7.64
CA ILE A 8 0.10 13.26 8.75
C ILE A 8 -1.24 13.99 8.86
N THR A 9 -1.84 14.33 7.73
CA THR A 9 -3.17 14.97 7.69
C THR A 9 -4.26 14.01 8.19
N ALA A 10 -4.21 12.74 7.77
CA ALA A 10 -5.12 11.70 8.23
C ALA A 10 -4.97 11.38 9.71
N LEU A 11 -3.75 11.47 10.24
CA LEU A 11 -3.47 11.27 11.67
C LEU A 11 -4.06 12.38 12.55
N ASN A 12 -4.19 13.58 12.00
CA ASN A 12 -4.78 14.73 12.67
C ASN A 12 -6.32 14.78 12.54
N ASP A 13 -6.91 13.89 11.75
CA ASP A 13 -8.35 13.80 11.56
C ASP A 13 -8.96 12.76 12.51
N PRO A 14 -9.75 13.17 13.51
CA PRO A 14 -10.35 12.26 14.49
C PRO A 14 -11.37 11.29 13.87
N ASN A 15 -11.80 11.51 12.63
CA ASN A 15 -12.74 10.63 11.93
C ASN A 15 -12.04 9.50 11.15
N GLN A 16 -10.71 9.49 11.07
CA GLN A 16 -9.94 8.48 10.35
C GLN A 16 -9.42 7.38 11.27
N ALA A 17 -9.22 6.17 10.73
CA ALA A 17 -8.77 5.00 11.47
C ALA A 17 -7.34 5.16 12.02
N GLY A 18 -6.55 6.06 11.41
CA GLY A 18 -5.20 6.39 11.81
C GLY A 18 -5.11 7.08 13.16
N ASN A 19 -4.70 6.34 14.19
CA ASN A 19 -4.30 6.93 15.47
C ASN A 19 -2.77 7.01 15.58
N SER A 20 -2.26 7.99 16.35
CA SER A 20 -0.81 8.18 16.54
C SER A 20 -0.11 6.95 17.14
N THR A 21 -0.83 6.12 17.88
CA THR A 21 -0.36 4.85 18.44
C THR A 21 -0.06 3.82 17.34
N GLN A 22 -0.93 3.68 16.34
CA GLN A 22 -0.72 2.79 15.20
C GLN A 22 0.46 3.24 14.35
N MET A 23 0.62 4.54 14.12
CA MET A 23 1.78 5.07 13.40
C MET A 23 3.08 4.78 14.16
N SER A 24 3.07 4.99 15.48
CA SER A 24 4.21 4.69 16.34
C SER A 24 4.57 3.19 16.28
N ASN A 25 3.57 2.31 16.25
CA ASN A 25 3.79 0.88 16.11
C ASN A 25 4.38 0.51 14.74
N ILE A 26 3.84 1.07 13.64
CA ILE A 26 4.38 0.85 12.29
C ILE A 26 5.85 1.31 12.21
N LEU A 27 6.15 2.50 12.74
CA LEU A 27 7.49 3.06 12.70
C LEU A 27 8.47 2.25 13.56
N ASN A 28 8.04 1.81 14.75
CA ASN A 28 8.83 0.92 15.60
C ASN A 28 9.09 -0.43 14.91
N THR A 29 8.09 -1.04 14.29
CA THR A 29 8.28 -2.30 13.55
C THR A 29 9.23 -2.11 12.38
N ALA A 30 9.10 -1.03 11.61
CA ALA A 30 10.00 -0.72 10.49
C ALA A 30 11.46 -0.52 10.95
N GLN A 31 11.68 0.20 12.05
CA GLN A 31 13.01 0.40 12.64
C GLN A 31 13.61 -0.90 13.18
N GLN A 32 12.82 -1.70 13.90
CA GLN A 32 13.25 -3.01 14.41
C GLN A 32 13.64 -3.95 13.27
N LEU A 33 12.89 -3.93 12.18
CA LEU A 33 13.12 -4.76 11.00
C LEU A 33 14.46 -4.42 10.32
N GLY A 34 14.75 -3.13 10.12
CA GLY A 34 16.04 -2.68 9.59
C GLY A 34 17.22 -3.12 10.47
N ASN A 35 17.07 -2.98 11.80
CA ASN A 35 18.08 -3.40 12.77
C ASN A 35 18.28 -4.92 12.83
N GLN A 36 17.20 -5.71 12.80
CA GLN A 36 17.25 -7.17 12.87
C GLN A 36 17.88 -7.81 11.64
N LEU A 37 17.71 -7.17 10.48
CA LEU A 37 18.18 -7.71 9.21
C LEU A 37 19.57 -7.19 8.82
N GLY A 38 20.14 -6.28 9.61
CA GLY A 38 21.44 -5.64 9.32
C GLY A 38 21.42 -4.80 8.05
N ILE A 39 20.24 -4.32 7.64
CA ILE A 39 20.06 -3.56 6.39
C ILE A 39 20.30 -2.08 6.68
N SER A 40 21.12 -1.42 5.86
CA SER A 40 21.37 0.01 6.01
C SER A 40 20.07 0.83 5.85
N PRO A 41 19.94 2.01 6.49
CA PRO A 41 18.77 2.87 6.32
C PRO A 41 18.49 3.20 4.84
N GLN A 42 19.52 3.47 4.05
CA GLN A 42 19.40 3.73 2.61
C GLN A 42 18.84 2.53 1.86
N THR A 43 19.34 1.33 2.17
CA THR A 43 18.85 0.09 1.57
C THR A 43 17.41 -0.19 1.98
N SER A 44 17.06 0.04 3.25
CA SER A 44 15.69 -0.17 3.75
C SER A 44 14.68 0.75 3.05
N GLN A 45 15.05 2.00 2.78
CA GLN A 45 14.23 2.94 2.03
C GLN A 45 14.02 2.48 0.59
N MET A 46 15.06 1.95 -0.06
CA MET A 46 14.97 1.42 -1.42
C MET A 46 14.06 0.18 -1.48
N VAL A 47 14.23 -0.77 -0.54
CA VAL A 47 13.36 -1.94 -0.40
C VAL A 47 11.91 -1.50 -0.18
N MET A 48 11.66 -0.58 0.76
CA MET A 48 10.31 -0.08 1.04
C MET A 48 9.69 0.62 -0.17
N SER A 49 10.48 1.39 -0.92
CA SER A 49 10.00 2.10 -2.12
C SER A 49 9.61 1.11 -3.22
N MET A 50 10.44 0.09 -3.48
CA MET A 50 10.18 -0.95 -4.48
C MET A 50 9.00 -1.85 -4.09
N VAL A 51 8.94 -2.29 -2.83
CA VAL A 51 7.80 -3.08 -2.33
C VAL A 51 6.53 -2.23 -2.35
N GLY A 52 6.62 -0.97 -1.92
CA GLY A 52 5.51 -0.01 -1.96
C GLY A 52 4.99 0.22 -3.37
N SER A 53 5.87 0.43 -4.36
CA SER A 53 5.47 0.59 -5.76
C SER A 53 4.80 -0.68 -6.30
N SER A 54 5.31 -1.86 -5.97
CA SER A 54 4.67 -3.12 -6.38
C SER A 54 3.30 -3.31 -5.71
N VAL A 55 3.18 -3.01 -4.40
CA VAL A 55 1.89 -3.08 -3.69
C VAL A 55 0.89 -2.12 -4.33
N ARG A 56 1.34 -0.92 -4.72
CA ARG A 56 0.52 0.06 -5.44
C ARG A 56 0.00 -0.50 -6.75
N SER A 57 0.87 -0.99 -7.64
CA SER A 57 0.46 -1.53 -8.93
C SER A 57 -0.52 -2.69 -8.77
N SER A 58 -0.28 -3.59 -7.82
CA SER A 58 -1.21 -4.68 -7.51
C SER A 58 -2.56 -4.16 -7.02
N LEU A 59 -2.59 -3.17 -6.11
CA LEU A 59 -3.84 -2.58 -5.62
C LEU A 59 -4.58 -1.78 -6.71
N GLN A 60 -3.87 -1.08 -7.60
CA GLN A 60 -4.46 -0.39 -8.76
C GLN A 60 -5.12 -1.41 -9.68
N GLU A 61 -4.44 -2.52 -9.98
CA GLU A 61 -4.99 -3.62 -10.77
C GLU A 61 -6.25 -4.22 -10.12
N LYS A 62 -6.22 -4.47 -8.80
CA LYS A 62 -7.39 -4.94 -8.04
C LYS A 62 -8.52 -3.92 -8.06
N ARG A 63 -8.22 -2.62 -7.98
CA ARG A 63 -9.21 -1.54 -8.07
C ARG A 63 -9.88 -1.51 -9.42
N THR A 64 -9.13 -1.69 -10.50
CA THR A 64 -9.66 -1.74 -11.87
C THR A 64 -10.48 -3.01 -12.12
N GLN A 65 -10.08 -4.15 -11.55
CA GLN A 65 -10.78 -5.44 -11.74
C GLN A 65 -12.00 -5.63 -10.84
N LEU A 66 -11.91 -5.23 -9.56
CA LEU A 66 -12.89 -5.54 -8.50
C LEU A 66 -13.61 -4.29 -7.96
N GLY A 67 -13.15 -3.09 -8.32
CA GLY A 67 -13.66 -1.82 -7.82
C GLY A 67 -12.98 -1.32 -6.54
N ASN A 68 -13.33 -0.08 -6.17
CA ASN A 68 -12.78 0.60 -4.99
C ASN A 68 -13.12 -0.14 -3.70
N GLU A 69 -14.35 -0.63 -3.54
CA GLU A 69 -14.82 -1.29 -2.33
C GLU A 69 -14.05 -2.59 -2.02
N ALA A 70 -13.77 -3.40 -3.04
CA ALA A 70 -12.97 -4.62 -2.87
C ALA A 70 -11.52 -4.31 -2.50
N THR A 71 -10.93 -3.26 -3.09
CA THR A 71 -9.56 -2.83 -2.78
C THR A 71 -9.46 -2.30 -1.36
N GLN A 72 -10.45 -1.53 -0.93
CA GLN A 72 -10.61 -1.06 0.45
C GLN A 72 -10.71 -2.25 1.42
N ASN A 73 -11.49 -3.29 1.08
CA ASN A 73 -11.62 -4.48 1.90
C ASN A 73 -10.29 -5.24 2.02
N ILE A 74 -9.52 -5.36 0.95
CA ILE A 74 -8.17 -5.97 1.00
C ILE A 74 -7.29 -5.18 1.99
N VAL A 75 -7.28 -3.86 1.90
CA VAL A 75 -6.50 -3.00 2.80
C VAL A 75 -6.98 -3.14 4.26
N ASN A 76 -8.27 -3.19 4.48
CA ASN A 76 -8.86 -3.32 5.82
C ASN A 76 -8.61 -4.70 6.45
N GLU A 77 -8.67 -5.77 5.65
CA GLU A 77 -8.55 -7.17 6.08
C GLU A 77 -7.09 -7.59 6.26
N PHE A 78 -6.22 -7.19 5.34
CA PHE A 78 -4.80 -7.59 5.33
C PHE A 78 -3.86 -6.53 5.91
N GLY A 79 -4.35 -5.32 6.20
CA GLY A 79 -3.58 -4.27 6.87
C GLY A 79 -3.40 -4.54 8.37
N GLY A 80 -2.15 -4.69 8.80
CA GLY A 80 -1.79 -4.87 10.20
C GLY A 80 -0.29 -4.79 10.47
N THR A 81 0.10 -4.95 11.74
CA THR A 81 1.50 -4.98 12.18
C THR A 81 2.05 -6.40 12.35
N THR A 82 1.22 -7.41 12.08
CA THR A 82 1.59 -8.83 12.19
C THR A 82 2.00 -9.37 10.83
N PRO A 83 3.04 -10.23 10.75
CA PRO A 83 3.42 -10.85 9.49
C PRO A 83 2.29 -11.69 8.90
N SER A 84 1.98 -11.54 7.62
CA SER A 84 0.96 -12.31 6.91
C SER A 84 1.44 -12.69 5.51
N THR A 85 1.59 -13.98 5.28
CA THR A 85 1.85 -14.54 3.94
C THR A 85 0.61 -14.49 3.06
N GLN A 86 -0.60 -14.52 3.64
CA GLN A 86 -1.85 -14.39 2.89
C GLN A 86 -1.96 -13.00 2.24
N ALA A 87 -1.58 -11.93 2.94
CA ALA A 87 -1.56 -10.58 2.39
C ALA A 87 -0.66 -10.48 1.15
N VAL A 88 0.51 -11.12 1.19
CA VAL A 88 1.44 -11.16 0.06
C VAL A 88 0.85 -11.94 -1.11
N GLN A 89 0.23 -13.10 -0.86
CA GLN A 89 -0.36 -13.92 -1.91
C GLN A 89 -1.61 -13.28 -2.54
N MET A 90 -2.36 -12.50 -1.78
CA MET A 90 -3.54 -11.79 -2.27
C MET A 90 -3.17 -10.67 -3.25
N LEU A 91 -2.05 -9.99 -3.00
CA LEU A 91 -1.55 -8.90 -3.82
C LEU A 91 -0.62 -9.35 -4.95
N PHE A 92 0.19 -10.38 -4.69
CA PHE A 92 1.24 -10.81 -5.59
C PHE A 92 1.13 -12.28 -5.93
N SER A 93 1.14 -12.58 -7.23
CA SER A 93 1.31 -13.97 -7.68
C SER A 93 2.69 -14.51 -7.28
N PRO A 94 2.87 -15.84 -7.14
CA PRO A 94 4.17 -16.43 -6.82
C PRO A 94 5.29 -15.98 -7.77
N THR A 95 4.96 -15.77 -9.05
CA THR A 95 5.88 -15.25 -10.06
C THR A 95 6.25 -13.78 -9.80
N GLN A 96 5.27 -12.93 -9.49
CA GLN A 96 5.52 -11.52 -9.15
C GLN A 96 6.38 -11.39 -7.88
N GLN A 97 6.14 -12.24 -6.88
CA GLN A 97 6.96 -12.26 -5.66
C GLN A 97 8.41 -12.57 -5.99
N GLN A 98 8.67 -13.61 -6.79
CA GLN A 98 10.03 -13.98 -7.18
C GLN A 98 10.72 -12.89 -8.01
N GLN A 99 9.99 -12.28 -8.96
CA GLN A 99 10.49 -11.16 -9.75
C GLN A 99 10.84 -9.97 -8.87
N LEU A 100 9.94 -9.57 -7.96
CA LEU A 100 10.16 -8.48 -7.02
C LEU A 100 11.39 -8.75 -6.14
N ILE A 101 11.50 -9.95 -5.58
CA ILE A 101 12.65 -10.36 -4.77
C ILE A 101 13.94 -10.28 -5.58
N GLN A 102 13.96 -10.76 -6.82
CA GLN A 102 15.14 -10.70 -7.67
C GLN A 102 15.53 -9.26 -7.99
N THR A 103 14.57 -8.41 -8.39
CA THR A 103 14.81 -7.00 -8.68
C THR A 103 15.35 -6.28 -7.45
N ILE A 104 14.69 -6.40 -6.30
CA ILE A 104 15.16 -5.75 -5.07
C ILE A 104 16.55 -6.27 -4.71
N SER A 105 16.78 -7.58 -4.75
CA SER A 105 18.07 -8.19 -4.45
C SER A 105 19.20 -7.63 -5.30
N GLN A 106 18.98 -7.49 -6.61
CA GLN A 106 19.95 -6.92 -7.55
C GLN A 106 20.25 -5.44 -7.27
N HIS A 107 19.24 -4.64 -6.92
CA HIS A 107 19.41 -3.21 -6.67
C HIS A 107 19.95 -2.88 -5.29
N THR A 108 19.62 -3.69 -4.29
CA THR A 108 19.91 -3.42 -2.87
C THR A 108 21.10 -4.21 -2.35
N GLY A 109 21.49 -5.29 -3.02
CA GLY A 109 22.46 -6.27 -2.55
C GLY A 109 21.92 -7.16 -1.42
N VAL A 110 20.64 -7.03 -1.05
CA VAL A 110 20.02 -7.85 0.01
C VAL A 110 19.72 -9.24 -0.53
N SER A 111 20.06 -10.29 0.23
CA SER A 111 19.83 -11.66 -0.21
C SER A 111 18.34 -11.95 -0.45
N SER A 112 18.03 -12.75 -1.46
CA SER A 112 16.66 -13.18 -1.76
C SER A 112 15.99 -13.88 -0.57
N GLN A 113 16.78 -14.58 0.25
CA GLN A 113 16.32 -15.26 1.46
C GLN A 113 15.81 -14.25 2.52
N THR A 114 16.57 -13.16 2.71
CA THR A 114 16.20 -12.05 3.59
C THR A 114 14.92 -11.38 3.08
N LEU A 115 14.82 -11.12 1.77
CA LEU A 115 13.65 -10.50 1.14
C LEU A 115 12.38 -11.38 1.23
N GLN A 116 12.51 -12.69 1.07
CA GLN A 116 11.40 -13.64 1.28
C GLN A 116 10.88 -13.61 2.71
N SER A 117 11.77 -13.43 3.67
CA SER A 117 11.42 -13.31 5.10
C SER A 117 10.80 -11.95 5.43
N LEU A 118 11.12 -10.94 4.63
CA LEU A 118 10.71 -9.55 4.79
C LEU A 118 9.30 -9.27 4.24
N LEU A 119 8.98 -9.81 3.06
CA LEU A 119 7.72 -9.52 2.37
C LEU A 119 6.48 -9.72 3.25
N PRO A 120 6.35 -10.83 4.01
CA PRO A 120 5.21 -11.05 4.88
C PRO A 120 5.09 -10.01 5.99
N VAL A 121 6.17 -9.29 6.34
CA VAL A 121 6.16 -8.24 7.37
C VAL A 121 5.88 -6.87 6.72
N VAL A 122 6.57 -6.54 5.64
CA VAL A 122 6.48 -5.22 4.99
C VAL A 122 5.12 -5.03 4.31
N VAL A 123 4.58 -6.05 3.66
CA VAL A 123 3.32 -5.94 2.92
C VAL A 123 2.15 -5.57 3.83
N PRO A 124 1.89 -6.27 4.95
CA PRO A 124 0.86 -5.88 5.90
C PRO A 124 1.08 -4.49 6.49
N LEU A 125 2.34 -4.08 6.73
CA LEU A 125 2.64 -2.74 7.25
C LEU A 125 2.28 -1.64 6.26
N VAL A 126 2.58 -1.82 4.97
CA VAL A 126 2.17 -0.90 3.91
C VAL A 126 0.64 -0.85 3.85
N LEU A 127 -0.03 -2.01 3.87
CA LEU A 127 -1.49 -2.04 3.90
C LEU A 127 -2.07 -1.39 5.17
N ASN A 128 -1.43 -1.55 6.32
CA ASN A 128 -1.86 -0.92 7.57
C ASN A 128 -1.75 0.60 7.48
N LEU A 129 -0.70 1.10 6.81
CA LEU A 129 -0.53 2.52 6.52
C LEU A 129 -1.66 3.04 5.62
N LEU A 130 -2.10 2.26 4.63
CA LEU A 130 -3.23 2.65 3.78
C LEU A 130 -4.55 2.60 4.56
N LYS A 131 -4.69 1.64 5.47
CA LYS A 131 -5.85 1.49 6.35
C LYS A 131 -6.04 2.68 7.28
N THR A 132 -4.99 3.43 7.63
CA THR A 132 -5.14 4.62 8.48
C THR A 132 -6.02 5.70 7.86
N GLY A 133 -6.07 5.77 6.52
CA GLY A 133 -6.94 6.71 5.82
C GLY A 133 -8.41 6.26 5.72
N THR A 134 -8.75 5.07 6.21
CA THR A 134 -10.14 4.59 6.22
C THR A 134 -10.95 5.44 7.19
N ASN A 135 -12.06 6.00 6.72
CA ASN A 135 -13.01 6.72 7.56
C ASN A 135 -13.71 5.73 8.52
N GLN A 136 -13.64 5.98 9.83
CA GLN A 136 -14.23 5.10 10.84
C GLN A 136 -15.77 5.10 10.81
N GLN A 137 -16.38 6.19 10.38
CA GLN A 137 -17.83 6.34 10.30
C GLN A 137 -18.42 5.64 9.08
N GLN A 138 -17.62 5.48 8.00
CA GLN A 138 -18.01 4.75 6.79
C GLN A 138 -16.87 3.84 6.31
N PRO A 139 -16.64 2.68 6.95
CA PRO A 139 -15.51 1.80 6.62
C PRO A 139 -15.64 1.08 5.27
N GLN A 140 -16.88 0.90 4.79
CA GLN A 140 -17.22 0.09 3.61
C GLN A 140 -17.54 0.92 2.35
N GLY A 141 -17.68 2.25 2.49
CA GLY A 141 -18.01 3.14 1.36
C GLY A 141 -17.48 4.58 1.52
N GLY A 142 -16.69 4.85 2.55
CA GLY A 142 -16.04 6.13 2.76
C GLY A 142 -14.76 6.24 1.91
N SER A 143 -14.51 7.43 1.39
CA SER A 143 -13.30 7.74 0.62
C SER A 143 -12.06 7.59 1.51
N ASN A 144 -11.26 6.55 1.27
CA ASN A 144 -9.94 6.45 1.88
C ASN A 144 -8.97 7.35 1.13
N GLN A 145 -8.72 8.52 1.69
CA GLN A 145 -7.87 9.52 1.05
C GLN A 145 -6.41 9.04 0.95
N VAL A 146 -5.91 8.31 1.95
CA VAL A 146 -4.56 7.76 1.92
C VAL A 146 -4.41 6.69 0.84
N LEU A 147 -5.37 5.76 0.74
CA LEU A 147 -5.40 4.77 -0.33
C LEU A 147 -5.54 5.42 -1.70
N ASN A 148 -6.49 6.34 -1.87
CA ASN A 148 -6.72 7.01 -3.15
C ASN A 148 -5.47 7.75 -3.61
N SER A 149 -4.86 8.53 -2.73
CA SER A 149 -3.63 9.22 -3.10
C SER A 149 -2.44 8.28 -3.26
N PHE A 150 -2.38 7.18 -2.52
CA PHE A 150 -1.37 6.14 -2.76
C PHE A 150 -1.48 5.54 -4.15
N LEU A 151 -2.70 5.36 -4.66
CA LEU A 151 -2.96 4.86 -6.00
C LEU A 151 -2.87 5.95 -7.09
N ASP A 152 -2.72 7.22 -6.72
CA ASP A 152 -2.64 8.40 -7.62
C ASP A 152 -1.23 9.04 -7.65
N ALA A 153 -0.38 8.73 -6.67
CA ALA A 153 0.93 9.34 -6.47
C ALA A 153 2.06 8.80 -7.36
N ASP A 154 1.78 8.04 -8.42
CA ASP A 154 2.77 7.66 -9.44
C ASP A 154 2.93 8.71 -10.54
N GLY A 155 2.03 9.69 -10.64
CA GLY A 155 2.21 10.80 -11.58
C GLY A 155 2.35 10.35 -13.03
N ASP A 156 1.67 9.25 -13.40
CA ASP A 156 1.46 8.89 -14.81
C ASP A 156 0.33 9.70 -15.46
N GLY A 157 -0.48 10.39 -14.64
CA GLY A 157 -1.52 11.29 -15.14
C GLY A 157 -2.80 10.57 -15.53
N ASP A 158 -3.05 9.37 -14.99
CA ASP A 158 -4.25 8.60 -15.28
C ASP A 158 -5.40 8.95 -14.32
N VAL A 159 -5.68 10.25 -14.23
CA VAL A 159 -7.03 10.73 -14.01
C VAL A 159 -7.73 10.61 -15.37
N ASP A 160 -8.87 9.92 -15.41
CA ASP A 160 -9.89 9.93 -16.49
C ASP A 160 -10.10 8.73 -17.43
N VAL A 161 -9.73 7.48 -17.15
CA VAL A 161 -10.44 6.37 -17.85
C VAL A 161 -11.81 6.12 -17.19
N ALA A 162 -11.86 6.12 -15.86
CA ALA A 162 -13.11 5.94 -15.13
C ALA A 162 -14.03 7.17 -15.26
N ASP A 163 -13.47 8.38 -15.24
CA ASP A 163 -14.24 9.63 -15.36
C ASP A 163 -14.55 10.00 -16.82
N ALA A 164 -13.71 9.65 -17.82
CA ALA A 164 -14.11 9.75 -19.23
C ALA A 164 -15.21 8.73 -19.60
N MET A 165 -15.23 7.53 -19.01
CA MET A 165 -16.29 6.55 -19.24
C MET A 165 -17.64 7.00 -18.62
N ARG A 166 -17.61 7.68 -17.47
CA ARG A 166 -18.82 8.25 -16.83
C ARG A 166 -19.38 9.45 -17.59
N LEU A 167 -18.53 10.25 -18.23
CA LEU A 167 -18.97 11.34 -19.12
C LEU A 167 -19.44 10.82 -20.50
N ALA A 168 -18.79 9.79 -21.05
CA ALA A 168 -19.20 9.16 -22.31
C ALA A 168 -20.55 8.44 -22.20
N GLY A 169 -20.87 7.86 -21.04
CA GLY A 169 -22.16 7.21 -20.77
C GLY A 169 -23.37 8.18 -20.75
N GLN A 170 -23.14 9.48 -20.56
CA GLN A 170 -24.20 10.50 -20.57
C GLN A 170 -24.50 11.05 -21.96
N TYR A 171 -23.64 10.80 -22.96
CA TYR A 171 -23.83 11.25 -24.35
C TYR A 171 -24.45 10.19 -25.28
N PHE A 172 -24.63 8.96 -24.83
CA PHE A 172 -25.28 7.87 -25.60
C PHE A 172 -26.73 7.57 -25.19
N GLN A 173 -27.35 8.41 -24.34
CA GLN A 173 -28.80 8.41 -24.11
C GLN A 173 -29.37 9.80 -24.40
N SER A 174 -29.53 10.11 -25.68
CA SER A 174 -30.40 11.17 -26.20
C SER A 174 -30.97 10.71 -27.53
#